data_AF-A0A177SK86-F1
#
_entry.id   AF-A0A177SK86-F1
#
_cell.length_a   1.000
_cell.length_b   1.000
_cell.length_c   1.000
_cell.angle_alpha   90.00
_cell.angle_beta   90.00
_cell.angle_gamma   90.00
#
_symmetry.space_group_name_H-M   'P 1'
#
loop_
_entity.id
_entity.type
_entity.pdbx_description
1 polymer ?
#
loop_
_entity_poly.entity_id
_entity_poly.type
_entity_poly.pdbx_seq_one_letter_code
_entity_poly.pdbx_strand_id
1 'polypeptide(L)'
;MKRLNILLDLALIGIGIYMTMEIPEMKMTGIVLILAGVSSRITAVSFSPDEPHDERQYEVKIRSGHIAYLISIGYLFVILVLVNLSIIQDIQFALLLALGGQILFFPIALWFVNRRI
;
A
#
# COMPACT_ATOMS: atom_id res chain seq x y z
N MET A 1 3.66 -10.41 -20.12
CA MET A 1 3.65 -10.40 -18.64
C MET A 1 2.83 -9.25 -18.04
N LYS A 2 2.95 -7.98 -18.49
CA LYS A 2 2.17 -6.82 -17.98
C LYS A 2 0.64 -7.04 -17.88
N ARG A 3 0.01 -7.64 -18.90
CA ARG A 3 -1.44 -7.90 -18.91
C ARG A 3 -1.89 -9.00 -17.94
N LEU A 4 -1.03 -9.99 -17.69
CA LEU A 4 -1.31 -11.08 -16.74
C LEU A 4 -1.33 -10.54 -15.30
N ASN A 5 -0.38 -9.66 -14.96
CA ASN A 5 -0.34 -9.02 -13.64
C ASN A 5 -1.56 -8.13 -13.41
N ILE A 6 -2.00 -7.36 -14.42
CA ILE A 6 -3.23 -6.55 -14.30
C ILE A 6 -4.46 -7.40 -14.02
N LEU A 7 -4.62 -8.53 -14.73
CA LEU A 7 -5.76 -9.42 -14.53
C LEU A 7 -5.73 -10.07 -13.14
N LEU A 8 -4.54 -10.45 -12.66
CA LEU A 8 -4.37 -10.98 -11.30
C LEU A 8 -4.70 -9.90 -10.24
N ASP A 9 -4.18 -8.68 -10.40
CA ASP A 9 -4.46 -7.55 -9.50
C ASP A 9 -5.97 -7.31 -9.39
N LEU A 10 -6.66 -7.26 -10.53
CA LEU A 10 -8.11 -7.07 -10.60
C LEU A 10 -8.89 -8.26 -10.04
N ALA A 11 -8.42 -9.49 -10.23
CA ALA A 11 -9.03 -10.67 -9.64
C ALA A 11 -8.90 -10.67 -8.11
N LEU A 12 -7.72 -10.31 -7.58
CA LEU A 12 -7.50 -10.18 -6.14
C LEU A 12 -8.40 -9.11 -5.52
N ILE A 13 -8.52 -7.95 -6.18
CA ILE A 13 -9.42 -6.86 -5.74
C ILE A 13 -10.88 -7.32 -5.82
N GLY A 14 -11.31 -7.91 -6.94
CA GLY A 14 -12.70 -8.33 -7.15
C GLY A 14 -13.14 -9.41 -6.18
N ILE A 15 -12.32 -10.46 -6.00
CA ILE A 15 -12.57 -11.53 -5.03
C ILE A 15 -12.55 -10.95 -3.61
N GLY A 16 -11.60 -10.07 -3.31
CA GLY A 16 -11.51 -9.43 -2.01
C GLY A 16 -12.73 -8.58 -1.66
N ILE A 17 -13.25 -7.79 -2.61
CA ILE A 17 -14.49 -7.02 -2.45
C ILE A 17 -15.66 -7.96 -2.19
N TYR A 18 -15.83 -9.01 -3.01
CA TYR A 18 -16.88 -10.00 -2.83
C TYR A 18 -16.84 -10.63 -1.44
N MET A 19 -15.67 -11.11 -0.99
CA MET A 19 -15.49 -11.69 0.34
C MET A 19 -15.80 -10.70 1.47
N THR A 20 -15.46 -9.42 1.29
CA THR A 20 -15.71 -8.38 2.29
C THR A 20 -17.20 -8.04 2.42
N MET A 21 -17.94 -8.09 1.31
CA MET A 21 -19.36 -7.70 1.24
C MET A 21 -20.32 -8.85 1.55
N GLU A 22 -20.03 -10.04 1.06
CA GLU A 22 -20.98 -11.16 1.06
C GLU A 22 -20.67 -12.23 2.13
N ILE A 23 -19.44 -12.25 2.67
CA ILE A 23 -19.00 -13.32 3.59
C ILE A 23 -18.39 -12.71 4.87
N PRO A 24 -19.22 -12.45 5.91
CA PRO A 24 -18.77 -11.78 7.14
C PRO A 24 -17.57 -12.45 7.82
N GLU A 25 -17.51 -13.78 7.80
CA GLU A 25 -16.43 -14.58 8.38
C GLU A 25 -15.10 -14.45 7.63
N MET A 26 -15.15 -14.14 6.33
CA MET A 26 -13.96 -13.97 5.47
C MET A 26 -13.63 -12.50 5.22
N LYS A 27 -14.27 -11.57 5.92
CA LYS A 27 -14.09 -10.13 5.72
C LYS A 27 -12.63 -9.70 5.80
N MET A 28 -11.87 -10.23 6.76
CA MET A 28 -10.45 -9.91 6.91
C MET A 28 -9.60 -10.42 5.74
N THR A 29 -9.82 -11.66 5.32
CA THR A 29 -9.18 -12.23 4.13
C THR A 29 -9.52 -11.41 2.90
N GLY A 30 -10.78 -10.98 2.77
CA GLY A 30 -11.24 -10.10 1.70
C GLY A 30 -10.45 -8.79 1.65
N ILE A 31 -10.29 -8.10 2.78
CA ILE A 31 -9.53 -6.86 2.83
C ILE A 31 -8.04 -7.10 2.53
N VAL A 32 -7.45 -8.19 3.02
CA VAL A 32 -6.06 -8.56 2.69
C VAL A 32 -5.86 -8.76 1.18
N LEU A 33 -6.82 -9.42 0.50
CA LEU A 33 -6.76 -9.61 -0.95
C LEU A 33 -6.89 -8.29 -1.72
N ILE A 34 -7.77 -7.39 -1.26
CA ILE A 34 -7.88 -6.03 -1.82
C ILE A 34 -6.53 -5.30 -1.67
N LEU A 35 -5.95 -5.31 -0.47
CA LEU A 35 -4.66 -4.66 -0.22
C LEU A 35 -3.54 -5.26 -1.06
N ALA A 36 -3.50 -6.58 -1.22
CA ALA A 36 -2.51 -7.26 -2.05
C ALA A 36 -2.62 -6.85 -3.53
N GLY A 37 -3.84 -6.84 -4.09
CA GLY A 37 -4.06 -6.42 -5.48
C GLY A 37 -3.76 -4.95 -5.72
N VAL A 38 -4.18 -4.06 -4.79
CA VAL A 38 -3.85 -2.63 -4.85
C VAL A 38 -2.35 -2.39 -4.72
N SER A 39 -1.68 -3.08 -3.80
CA SER A 39 -0.23 -3.01 -3.60
C SER A 39 0.54 -3.41 -4.86
N SER A 40 0.20 -4.57 -5.42
CA SER A 40 0.81 -5.07 -6.67
C SER A 40 0.66 -4.04 -7.81
N ARG A 41 -0.53 -3.45 -7.94
CA ARG A 41 -0.80 -2.41 -8.95
C ARG A 41 0.04 -1.16 -8.73
N ILE A 42 0.13 -0.70 -7.49
CA ILE A 42 0.94 0.45 -7.09
C ILE A 42 2.41 0.21 -7.41
N THR A 43 2.97 -0.93 -6.98
CA THR A 43 4.37 -1.28 -7.23
C THR A 43 4.66 -1.35 -8.73
N ALA A 44 3.77 -1.95 -9.52
CA ALA A 44 3.93 -2.05 -10.96
C ALA A 44 3.90 -0.69 -11.68
N VAL A 45 3.21 0.31 -11.12
CA VAL A 45 3.16 1.68 -11.66
C VAL A 45 4.36 2.51 -11.18
N SER A 46 4.72 2.42 -9.91
CA SER A 46 5.83 3.17 -9.31
C SER A 46 7.22 2.65 -9.70
N PHE A 47 7.30 1.39 -10.09
CA PHE A 47 8.54 0.72 -10.53
C PHE A 47 8.31 -0.02 -11.85
N SER A 48 7.94 0.73 -12.89
CA SER A 48 7.80 0.12 -14.22
C SER A 48 9.16 -0.42 -14.67
N PRO A 49 9.27 -1.70 -15.03
CA PRO A 49 10.52 -2.26 -15.57
C PRO A 49 10.89 -1.68 -16.94
N ASP A 50 9.94 -0.99 -17.59
CA ASP A 50 10.14 -0.31 -18.88
C ASP A 50 10.52 1.17 -18.69
N GLU A 51 10.79 1.63 -17.46
CA GLU A 51 11.17 3.01 -17.20
C GLU A 51 12.64 3.24 -17.60
N PRO A 52 12.93 4.22 -18.47
CA PRO A 52 14.31 4.49 -18.90
C PRO A 52 15.15 4.89 -17.67
N HIS A 53 16.39 4.37 -17.59
CA HIS A 53 17.33 4.73 -16.53
C HIS A 53 17.77 6.20 -16.68
N ASP A 54 16.96 7.11 -16.16
CA ASP A 54 17.30 8.52 -15.94
C ASP A 54 17.80 8.71 -14.51
N GLU A 55 19.02 9.23 -14.35
CA GLU A 55 19.64 9.52 -13.06
C GLU A 55 18.79 10.49 -12.21
N ARG A 56 18.04 11.40 -12.85
CA ARG A 56 17.12 12.31 -12.15
C ARG A 56 15.98 11.57 -11.49
N GLN A 57 15.41 10.57 -12.17
CA GLN A 57 14.34 9.74 -11.60
C GLN A 57 14.86 8.84 -10.47
N TYR A 58 16.13 8.42 -10.53
CA TYR A 58 16.76 7.65 -9.47
C TYR A 58 16.87 8.46 -8.17
N GLU A 59 17.32 9.72 -8.24
CA GLU A 59 17.40 10.61 -7.08
C GLU A 59 16.01 10.88 -6.47
N VAL A 60 15.00 11.06 -7.33
CA VAL A 60 13.60 11.21 -6.91
C VAL A 60 13.10 9.98 -6.16
N LYS A 61 13.35 8.77 -6.67
CA LYS A 61 12.95 7.52 -6.01
C LYS A 61 13.61 7.35 -4.65
N ILE A 62 14.91 7.61 -4.54
CA ILE A 62 15.63 7.54 -3.25
C ILE A 62 15.06 8.53 -2.24
N ARG A 63 14.86 9.78 -2.64
CA ARG A 63 14.32 10.82 -1.76
C ARG A 63 12.90 10.48 -1.31
N SER A 64 12.08 9.99 -2.22
CA SER A 64 10.71 9.55 -1.96
C SER A 64 10.69 8.35 -1.00
N GLY A 65 11.61 7.41 -1.16
CA GLY A 65 11.77 6.27 -0.25
C GLY A 65 12.10 6.69 1.18
N HIS A 66 13.06 7.60 1.36
CA HIS A 66 13.39 8.13 2.69
C HIS A 66 12.22 8.86 3.34
N ILE A 67 11.49 9.68 2.58
CA ILE A 67 10.31 10.40 3.08
C ILE A 67 9.20 9.41 3.45
N ALA A 68 8.92 8.42 2.61
CA ALA A 68 7.94 7.38 2.87
C ALA A 68 8.29 6.56 4.13
N TYR A 69 9.57 6.25 4.32
CA TYR A 69 10.05 5.55 5.51
C TYR A 69 9.82 6.36 6.79
N LEU A 70 10.16 7.66 6.77
CA LEU A 70 9.96 8.54 7.92
C LEU A 70 8.48 8.72 8.26
N ILE A 71 7.62 8.86 7.25
CA ILE A 71 6.16 8.91 7.43
C ILE A 71 5.66 7.57 7.99
N SER A 72 6.15 6.44 7.47
CA SER A 72 5.77 5.11 7.93
C SER A 72 6.11 4.90 9.41
N ILE A 73 7.26 5.36 9.90
CA ILE A 73 7.62 5.25 11.33
C ILE A 73 6.62 6.04 12.18
N GLY A 74 6.39 7.32 11.84
CA GLY A 74 5.49 8.17 12.61
C GLY A 74 4.06 7.63 12.64
N TYR A 75 3.60 7.13 11.50
CA TYR A 75 2.30 6.49 11.38
C TYR A 75 2.17 5.19 12.20
N LEU A 76 3.15 4.29 12.15
CA LEU A 76 3.12 3.06 12.94
C LEU A 76 3.11 3.37 14.43
N PHE A 77 3.86 4.41 14.84
CA PHE A 77 3.82 4.90 16.22
C PHE A 77 2.42 5.40 16.61
N VAL A 78 1.73 6.13 15.73
CA VAL A 78 0.34 6.55 15.97
C VAL A 78 -0.59 5.34 16.14
N ILE A 79 -0.49 4.32 15.28
CA ILE A 79 -1.28 3.09 15.44
C ILE A 79 -1.00 2.42 16.78
N LEU A 80 0.27 2.31 17.16
CA LEU A 80 0.66 1.72 18.43
C LEU A 80 0.03 2.48 19.62
N VAL A 81 0.04 3.81 19.58
CA VAL A 81 -0.61 4.65 20.60
C VAL A 81 -2.13 4.43 20.61
N LEU A 82 -2.78 4.37 19.44
CA LEU A 82 -4.22 4.14 19.35
C LEU A 82 -4.64 2.76 19.88
N VAL A 83 -3.83 1.73 19.66
CA VAL A 83 -4.02 0.39 20.24
C VAL A 83 -3.79 0.44 21.75
N ASN A 84 -2.72 1.10 22.21
CA ASN A 84 -2.40 1.23 23.64
C ASN A 84 -3.51 1.95 24.43
N LEU A 85 -4.10 2.99 23.85
CA LEU A 85 -5.24 3.72 24.41
C LEU A 85 -6.58 2.98 24.27
N SER A 86 -6.59 1.75 23.75
CA SER A 86 -7.79 0.96 23.50
C SER A 86 -8.83 1.64 22.59
N ILE A 87 -8.38 2.61 21.76
CA ILE A 87 -9.20 3.25 20.73
C ILE A 87 -9.37 2.27 19.56
N ILE A 88 -8.29 1.59 19.17
CA ILE A 88 -8.33 0.45 18.27
C ILE A 88 -8.25 -0.82 19.10
N GLN A 89 -9.38 -1.50 19.27
CA GLN A 89 -9.47 -2.71 20.09
C GLN A 89 -9.21 -3.98 19.28
N ASP A 90 -9.51 -3.93 17.98
CA ASP A 90 -9.31 -5.04 17.07
C ASP A 90 -7.86 -5.04 16.54
N ILE A 91 -7.06 -5.99 17.03
CA ILE A 91 -5.67 -6.19 16.63
C ILE A 91 -5.56 -6.51 15.13
N GLN A 92 -6.52 -7.24 14.57
CA GLN A 92 -6.52 -7.59 13.15
C GLN A 92 -6.74 -6.33 12.31
N PHE A 93 -7.63 -5.44 12.75
CA PHE A 93 -7.81 -4.13 12.13
C PHE A 93 -6.58 -3.23 12.26
N ALA A 94 -5.90 -3.23 13.41
CA ALA A 94 -4.66 -2.47 13.61
C ALA A 94 -3.54 -2.94 12.67
N LEU A 95 -3.37 -4.26 12.52
CA LEU A 95 -2.41 -4.85 11.57
C LEU A 95 -2.75 -4.49 10.12
N LEU A 96 -4.05 -4.52 9.79
CA LEU A 96 -4.52 -4.18 8.46
C LEU A 96 -4.25 -2.72 8.11
N LEU A 97 -4.52 -1.81 9.06
CA LEU A 97 -4.09 -0.42 8.92
C LEU A 97 -2.60 -0.41 8.66
N ALA A 98 -1.78 -0.91 9.60
CA ALA A 98 -0.32 -0.84 9.54
C ALA A 98 0.26 -1.27 8.17
N LEU A 99 -0.21 -2.40 7.65
CA LEU A 99 0.21 -2.93 6.35
C LEU A 99 -0.32 -2.08 5.19
N GLY A 100 -1.60 -1.70 5.21
CA GLY A 100 -2.19 -0.86 4.16
C GLY A 100 -1.54 0.52 4.07
N GLY A 101 -1.22 1.14 5.20
CA GLY A 101 -0.51 2.41 5.25
C GLY A 101 0.88 2.32 4.63
N GLN A 102 1.67 1.31 4.99
CA GLN A 102 3.00 1.09 4.43
C GLN A 102 3.00 0.97 2.90
N ILE A 103 2.01 0.25 2.36
CA ILE A 103 1.84 0.09 0.92
C ILE A 103 1.54 1.43 0.23
N LEU A 104 0.78 2.32 0.88
CA LEU A 104 0.32 3.58 0.30
C LEU A 104 1.31 4.74 0.47
N PHE A 105 2.15 4.77 1.51
CA PHE A 105 3.00 5.93 1.76
C PHE A 105 4.08 6.12 0.69
N PHE A 106 4.65 5.04 0.16
CA PHE A 106 5.67 5.13 -0.88
C PHE A 106 5.18 5.81 -2.17
N PRO A 107 4.09 5.36 -2.83
CA PRO A 107 3.59 6.03 -4.03
C PRO A 107 3.11 7.46 -3.78
N ILE A 108 2.55 7.74 -2.59
CA ILE A 108 2.15 9.10 -2.21
C ILE A 108 3.38 10.02 -2.11
N ALA A 109 4.44 9.56 -1.45
CA ALA A 109 5.69 10.31 -1.35
C ALA A 109 6.31 10.52 -2.74
N LEU A 110 6.29 9.49 -3.59
CA LEU A 110 6.81 9.57 -4.96
C LEU A 110 6.04 10.62 -5.78
N TRP A 111 4.71 10.60 -5.73
CA TRP A 111 3.88 11.62 -6.39
C TRP A 111 4.15 13.03 -5.86
N PHE A 112 4.32 13.19 -4.54
CA PHE A 112 4.58 14.49 -3.93
C PHE A 112 5.94 15.07 -4.31
N VAL A 113 6.99 14.25 -4.28
CA VAL A 113 8.36 14.67 -4.62
C VAL A 113 8.46 14.98 -6.10
N ASN A 114 7.84 14.16 -6.96
CA ASN A 114 7.85 14.38 -8.42
C ASN A 114 7.14 15.68 -8.84
N ARG A 115 6.19 16.19 -8.04
CA ARG A 115 5.52 17.49 -8.29
C ARG A 115 6.35 18.71 -7.89
N ARG A 116 7.42 18.54 -7.11
CA ARG A 116 8.26 19.64 -6.60
C ARG A 116 9.53 19.88 -7.44
N ILE A 117 9.73 19.10 -8.49
CA ILE A 117 10.85 19.18 -9.42
C ILE A 117 10.28 19.65 -10.76
#